data_AF-A0A7X4D7Q4-F1
#
_entry.id   AF-A0A7X4D7Q4-F1
#
_cell.length_a   1.000
_cell.length_b   1.000
_cell.length_c   1.000
_cell.angle_alpha   90.00
_cell.angle_beta   90.00
_cell.angle_gamma   90.00
#
_symmetry.space_group_name_H-M   'P 1'
#
loop_
_entity.id
_entity.type
_entity.pdbx_description
1 polymer ?
#
loop_
_entity_poly.entity_id
_entity_poly.type
_entity_poly.pdbx_seq_one_letter_code
_entity_poly.pdbx_strand_id
1 'polypeptide(L)'
;MKQTIGFLTLLIIAGGLWQASAYASGSFSSGQGVNARSAYAMGKALTFQKLVCPSCPLKAADLTKERAMSLKNSLEARDAASKPGTPDDEHIAVLCPGSRATGCEGKPDEQELVHYYLKRRFKM
;
A
#
# COMPACT_ATOMS: atom_id res chain seq x y z
N MET A 1 25.25 -10.96 63.29
CA MET A 1 25.87 -12.06 62.52
C MET A 1 24.77 -13.01 62.05
N LYS A 2 24.48 -13.04 60.74
CA LYS A 2 23.79 -14.14 60.02
C LYS A 2 23.87 -13.86 58.51
N GLN A 3 24.34 -14.85 57.77
CA GLN A 3 24.66 -14.86 56.34
C GLN A 3 23.43 -15.04 55.45
N THR A 4 23.54 -14.63 54.18
CA THR A 4 23.15 -15.33 52.92
C THR A 4 23.22 -14.29 51.78
N ILE A 5 24.34 -14.18 51.05
CA ILE A 5 24.61 -14.84 49.74
C ILE A 5 23.34 -15.18 48.96
N GLY A 6 23.13 -14.41 47.89
CA GLY A 6 22.06 -14.60 46.92
C GLY A 6 22.22 -13.65 45.74
N PHE A 7 23.39 -13.68 45.10
CA PHE A 7 23.58 -13.16 43.75
C PHE A 7 22.66 -13.95 42.82
N LEU A 8 21.59 -13.34 42.29
CA LEU A 8 21.03 -13.78 41.02
C LEU A 8 20.40 -12.59 40.30
N THR A 9 21.24 -12.03 39.43
CA THR A 9 20.96 -11.17 38.31
C THR A 9 19.70 -11.65 37.55
N LEU A 10 18.57 -10.96 37.70
CA LEU A 10 17.39 -11.20 36.87
C LEU A 10 17.44 -10.27 35.65
N LEU A 11 18.27 -10.69 34.68
CA LEU A 11 18.40 -10.09 33.36
C LEU A 11 17.21 -10.56 32.50
N ILE A 12 16.45 -9.59 31.99
CA ILE A 12 15.90 -9.50 30.63
C ILE A 12 15.50 -10.84 29.98
N ILE A 13 14.18 -11.06 29.80
CA ILE A 13 13.55 -11.47 28.53
C ILE A 13 12.04 -11.23 28.75
N ALA A 14 11.55 -10.05 28.36
CA ALA A 14 10.15 -9.89 27.98
C ALA A 14 10.17 -9.74 26.46
N GLY A 15 9.95 -10.88 25.80
CA GLY A 15 10.09 -11.07 24.37
C GLY A 15 9.31 -10.02 23.59
N GLY A 16 9.97 -9.49 22.56
CA GLY A 16 9.39 -8.57 21.62
C GLY A 16 8.13 -9.13 21.01
N LEU A 17 7.00 -8.47 21.30
CA LEU A 17 5.86 -8.44 20.39
C LEU A 17 6.15 -7.32 19.40
N TRP A 18 7.14 -7.55 18.52
CA TRP A 18 7.09 -6.93 17.20
C TRP A 18 5.82 -7.47 16.55
N GLN A 19 4.74 -6.70 16.63
CA GLN A 19 3.70 -6.75 15.63
C GLN A 19 4.34 -6.28 14.32
N ALA A 20 5.08 -7.19 13.69
CA ALA A 20 5.16 -7.21 12.25
C ALA A 20 3.72 -7.51 11.81
N SER A 21 2.93 -6.45 11.64
CA SER A 21 1.83 -6.47 10.69
C SER A 21 2.49 -6.78 9.34
N ALA A 22 2.65 -8.08 9.08
CA ALA A 22 2.89 -8.60 7.76
C ALA A 22 1.62 -8.27 6.97
N TYR A 23 1.56 -7.03 6.47
CA TYR A 23 0.69 -6.67 5.38
C TYR A 23 1.15 -7.56 4.23
N ALA A 24 0.47 -8.69 4.10
CA ALA A 24 0.56 -9.58 2.96
C ALA A 24 0.09 -8.78 1.74
N SER A 25 0.99 -7.98 1.17
CA SER A 25 0.81 -7.24 -0.08
C SER A 25 0.71 -8.28 -1.18
N GLY A 26 -0.51 -8.78 -1.40
CA GLY A 26 -0.76 -9.89 -2.30
C GLY A 26 -2.16 -10.48 -2.20
N SER A 27 -2.86 -10.30 -1.07
CA SER A 27 -4.25 -10.74 -0.95
C SER A 27 -5.17 -9.54 -1.11
N PHE A 28 -5.85 -9.46 -2.26
CA PHE A 28 -7.06 -8.66 -2.35
C PHE A 28 -8.09 -9.28 -1.39
N SER A 29 -8.20 -8.74 -0.17
CA SER A 29 -9.13 -9.26 0.82
C SER A 29 -10.53 -8.86 0.40
N SER A 30 -11.20 -9.74 -0.33
CA SER A 30 -12.62 -9.63 -0.71
C SER A 30 -13.59 -9.71 0.48
N GLY A 31 -13.20 -9.19 1.66
CA GLY A 31 -13.98 -9.19 2.89
C GLY A 31 -15.33 -8.46 2.81
N GLN A 32 -15.63 -7.80 1.68
CA GLN A 32 -16.91 -7.15 1.40
C GLN A 32 -17.40 -7.42 -0.04
N GLY A 33 -17.54 -8.68 -0.48
CA GLY A 33 -18.34 -9.01 -1.67
C GLY A 33 -17.88 -8.45 -3.03
N VAL A 34 -16.74 -7.76 -3.11
CA VAL A 34 -16.15 -7.27 -4.36
C VAL A 34 -15.40 -8.42 -5.02
N ASN A 35 -15.94 -8.94 -6.12
CA ASN A 35 -15.27 -9.94 -6.94
C ASN A 35 -14.16 -9.31 -7.82
N ALA A 36 -13.28 -10.16 -8.35
CA ALA A 36 -12.14 -9.74 -9.17
C ALA A 36 -12.54 -8.88 -10.40
N ARG A 37 -13.73 -9.11 -10.97
CA ARG A 37 -14.21 -8.33 -12.12
C ARG A 37 -14.66 -6.94 -11.69
N SER A 38 -15.38 -6.82 -10.57
CA SER A 38 -15.74 -5.53 -9.99
C SER A 38 -14.50 -4.75 -9.54
N ALA A 39 -13.53 -5.40 -8.91
CA ALA A 39 -12.27 -4.77 -8.49
C ALA A 39 -11.51 -4.20 -9.70
N TYR A 40 -11.42 -4.97 -10.79
CA TYR A 40 -10.81 -4.50 -12.03
C TYR A 40 -11.53 -3.28 -12.61
N ALA A 41 -12.87 -3.31 -12.66
CA ALA A 41 -13.68 -2.23 -13.22
C ALA A 41 -13.57 -0.95 -12.37
N MET A 42 -13.62 -1.09 -11.04
CA MET A 42 -13.47 0.02 -10.10
C MET A 42 -12.05 0.61 -10.17
N GLY A 43 -11.01 -0.23 -10.18
CA GLY A 43 -9.62 0.21 -10.33
C GLY A 43 -9.36 0.93 -11.65
N LYS A 44 -9.95 0.44 -12.75
CA LYS A 44 -9.92 1.12 -14.04
C LYS A 44 -10.58 2.50 -13.93
N ALA A 45 -11.79 2.57 -13.37
CA ALA A 45 -12.52 3.82 -13.23
C ALA A 45 -11.72 4.84 -12.40
N LEU A 46 -11.20 4.43 -11.24
CA LEU A 46 -10.36 5.28 -10.38
C LEU A 46 -9.10 5.78 -11.09
N THR A 47 -8.43 4.90 -11.85
CA THR A 47 -7.24 5.29 -12.62
C THR A 47 -7.58 6.42 -13.60
N PHE A 48 -8.67 6.30 -14.36
CA PHE A 48 -9.05 7.32 -15.35
C PHE A 48 -9.83 8.52 -14.77
N GLN A 49 -10.26 8.45 -13.50
CA GLN A 49 -10.91 9.58 -12.81
C GLN A 49 -9.92 10.45 -12.05
N LYS A 50 -8.89 9.85 -11.44
CA LYS A 50 -7.98 10.54 -10.52
C LYS A 50 -6.55 10.66 -11.02
N LEU A 51 -6.05 9.66 -11.74
CA LEU A 51 -4.66 9.65 -12.23
C LEU A 51 -4.55 10.09 -13.68
N VAL A 52 -5.46 9.64 -14.54
CA VAL A 52 -5.32 9.72 -16.00
C VAL A 52 -6.55 10.38 -16.62
N CYS A 53 -6.51 11.70 -16.76
CA CYS A 53 -7.57 12.52 -17.34
C CYS A 53 -6.99 13.87 -17.82
N PRO A 54 -7.76 14.69 -18.58
CA PRO A 54 -7.24 15.96 -19.11
C PRO A 54 -6.71 16.95 -18.07
N SER A 55 -7.23 16.88 -16.84
CA SER A 55 -6.86 17.74 -15.70
C SER A 55 -6.17 16.96 -14.57
N CYS A 56 -5.78 15.71 -14.82
CA CYS A 56 -5.14 14.84 -13.84
C CYS A 56 -3.60 14.94 -13.93
N PRO A 57 -2.87 14.36 -12.96
CA PRO A 57 -1.41 14.38 -12.96
C PRO A 57 -0.77 13.70 -14.18
N LEU A 58 -1.48 12.79 -14.84
CA LEU A 58 -1.03 12.08 -16.05
C LEU A 58 -2.03 12.28 -17.19
N LYS A 59 -1.53 12.41 -18.42
CA LYS A 59 -2.37 12.35 -19.62
C LYS A 59 -2.57 10.89 -20.04
N ALA A 60 -3.65 10.62 -20.78
CA ALA A 60 -3.94 9.28 -21.28
C ALA A 60 -2.82 8.68 -22.15
N ALA A 61 -2.13 9.52 -22.92
CA ALA A 61 -0.99 9.10 -23.73
C ALA A 61 0.23 8.66 -22.88
N ASP A 62 0.32 9.12 -21.63
CA ASP A 62 1.47 8.89 -20.76
C ASP A 62 1.34 7.58 -19.96
N LEU A 63 0.18 6.92 -19.97
CA LEU A 63 -0.02 5.64 -19.29
C LEU A 63 0.57 4.47 -20.10
N THR A 64 1.89 4.47 -20.27
CA THR A 64 2.64 3.36 -20.88
C THR A 64 2.87 2.23 -19.87
N LYS A 65 3.44 1.11 -20.33
CA LYS A 65 3.79 0.00 -19.43
C LYS A 65 4.85 0.40 -18.41
N GLU A 66 5.83 1.19 -18.82
CA GLU A 66 6.91 1.70 -17.99
C GLU A 66 6.36 2.65 -16.92
N ARG A 67 5.46 3.55 -17.32
CA ARG A 67 4.79 4.45 -16.38
C ARG A 67 3.88 3.70 -15.42
N ALA A 68 3.15 2.70 -15.90
CA ALA A 68 2.33 1.83 -15.05
C ALA A 68 3.16 1.04 -14.03
N MET A 69 4.36 0.57 -14.41
CA MET A 69 5.32 -0.06 -13.50
C MET A 69 5.81 0.91 -12.42
N SER A 70 6.12 2.15 -12.81
CA SER A 70 6.53 3.20 -11.89
C SER A 70 5.43 3.54 -10.87
N LEU A 71 4.20 3.75 -11.34
CA LEU A 71 3.01 3.93 -10.48
C LEU A 71 2.79 2.75 -9.52
N LYS A 72 2.91 1.51 -10.01
CA LYS A 72 2.80 0.30 -9.17
C LYS A 72 3.84 0.32 -8.04
N ASN A 73 5.10 0.61 -8.39
CA ASN A 73 6.18 0.65 -7.43
C ASN A 73 5.97 1.76 -6.39
N SER A 74 5.47 2.94 -6.80
CA SER A 74 5.09 4.01 -5.86
C SER A 74 3.99 3.58 -4.91
N LEU A 75 2.95 2.89 -5.40
CA LEU A 75 1.86 2.38 -4.56
C LEU A 75 2.39 1.39 -3.54
N GLU A 76 3.20 0.42 -3.99
CA GLU A 76 3.84 -0.54 -3.10
C GLU A 76 4.83 0.10 -2.11
N ALA A 77 5.48 1.21 -2.49
CA ALA A 77 6.43 1.92 -1.64
C ALA A 77 5.74 2.75 -0.55
N ARG A 78 4.53 3.26 -0.79
CA ARG A 78 3.72 3.87 0.26
C ARG A 78 3.31 2.87 1.34
N ASP A 79 3.01 1.64 0.93
CA ASP A 79 2.63 0.56 1.85
C ASP A 79 3.84 -0.03 2.61
N ALA A 80 5.05 0.10 2.07
CA ALA A 80 6.27 -0.43 2.65
C ALA A 80 7.25 0.70 3.00
N ALA A 81 7.40 0.98 4.31
CA ALA A 81 8.30 2.02 4.83
C ALA A 81 9.77 1.91 4.37
N SER A 82 10.18 0.77 3.79
CA SER A 82 11.53 0.45 3.34
C SER A 82 11.74 0.52 1.82
N LYS A 83 10.70 0.75 1.01
CA LYS A 83 10.86 0.85 -0.44
C LYS A 83 11.12 2.32 -0.84
N PRO A 84 12.16 2.59 -1.64
CA PRO A 84 12.41 3.94 -2.12
C PRO A 84 11.25 4.38 -3.02
N GLY A 85 10.90 5.65 -2.89
CA GLY A 85 9.93 6.31 -3.76
C GLY A 85 10.31 6.26 -5.24
N THR A 86 9.33 6.48 -6.12
CA THR A 86 9.57 6.65 -7.55
C THR A 86 9.13 8.04 -8.02
N PRO A 87 9.45 8.45 -9.27
CA PRO A 87 8.97 9.71 -9.84
C PRO A 87 7.44 9.86 -9.88
N ASP A 88 6.68 8.80 -9.62
CA ASP A 88 5.22 8.80 -9.59
C ASP A 88 4.62 8.96 -8.18
N ASP A 89 5.44 9.10 -7.15
CA ASP A 89 4.97 9.21 -5.75
C ASP A 89 4.02 10.38 -5.54
N GLU A 90 4.33 11.53 -6.16
CA GLU A 90 3.50 12.73 -6.09
C GLU A 90 2.16 12.55 -6.81
N HIS A 91 2.13 11.74 -7.87
CA HIS A 91 0.93 11.50 -8.65
C HIS A 91 -0.07 10.60 -7.93
N ILE A 92 0.41 9.62 -7.15
CA ILE A 92 -0.47 8.72 -6.41
C ILE A 92 -1.05 9.33 -5.13
N ALA A 93 -0.57 10.51 -4.71
CA ALA A 93 -1.11 11.24 -3.56
C ALA A 93 -2.61 11.59 -3.73
N VAL A 94 -3.09 11.71 -4.97
CA VAL A 94 -4.51 11.98 -5.29
C VAL A 94 -5.46 10.84 -4.89
N LEU A 95 -4.93 9.61 -4.76
CA LEU A 95 -5.72 8.44 -4.38
C LEU A 95 -5.99 8.38 -2.87
N CYS A 96 -5.19 9.10 -2.07
CA CYS A 96 -5.39 9.20 -0.63
C CYS A 96 -4.84 10.54 -0.14
N PRO A 97 -5.65 11.61 -0.20
CA PRO A 97 -5.26 12.93 0.26
C PRO A 97 -5.18 12.94 1.79
N GLY A 98 -4.00 12.60 2.32
CA GLY A 98 -3.71 12.53 3.75
C GLY A 98 -2.35 11.90 4.03
N SER A 99 -1.62 12.43 5.00
CA SER A 99 -0.33 11.87 5.43
C SER A 99 -0.56 10.59 6.22
N ARG A 100 -0.44 9.44 5.55
CA ARG A 100 -0.45 8.06 6.11
C ARG A 100 -1.77 7.61 6.75
N ALA A 101 -2.36 6.57 6.15
CA ALA A 101 -3.41 5.66 6.66
C ALA A 101 -4.78 6.28 7.04
N THR A 102 -4.86 7.41 7.72
CA THR A 102 -6.13 7.96 8.24
C THR A 102 -7.01 8.63 7.18
N GLY A 103 -6.44 9.04 6.03
CA GLY A 103 -7.19 9.61 4.90
C GLY A 103 -7.86 8.59 3.98
N CYS A 104 -7.67 7.28 4.24
CA CYS A 104 -8.07 6.17 3.38
C CYS A 104 -9.16 5.27 4.00
N GLU A 105 -9.65 5.59 5.21
CA GLU A 105 -10.58 4.70 5.93
C GLU A 105 -11.99 4.65 5.30
N GLY A 106 -12.55 3.43 5.17
CA GLY A 106 -13.99 3.19 4.96
C GLY A 106 -14.44 2.61 3.61
N LYS A 107 -13.53 2.30 2.67
CA LYS A 107 -13.80 1.65 1.37
C LYS A 107 -12.65 0.67 1.03
N PRO A 108 -12.75 -0.23 0.02
CA PRO A 108 -11.52 -0.82 -0.54
C PRO A 108 -10.56 0.32 -0.86
N ASP A 109 -9.34 0.27 -0.32
CA ASP A 109 -8.38 1.36 -0.48
C ASP A 109 -8.24 1.62 -1.98
N GLU A 110 -8.54 2.84 -2.43
CA GLU A 110 -8.51 3.18 -3.85
C GLU A 110 -7.15 2.84 -4.46
N GLN A 111 -6.09 2.87 -3.64
CA GLN A 111 -4.76 2.41 -3.99
C GLN A 111 -4.73 0.94 -4.34
N GLU A 112 -5.37 0.08 -3.56
CA GLU A 112 -5.46 -1.36 -3.80
C GLU A 112 -6.20 -1.66 -5.11
N LEU A 113 -7.29 -0.94 -5.38
CA LEU A 113 -8.04 -1.08 -6.63
C LEU A 113 -7.24 -0.63 -7.85
N VAL A 114 -6.58 0.53 -7.76
CA VAL A 114 -5.70 1.03 -8.82
C VAL A 114 -4.52 0.08 -9.03
N HIS A 115 -3.89 -0.37 -7.96
CA HIS A 115 -2.80 -1.34 -7.99
C HIS A 115 -3.23 -2.65 -8.69
N TYR A 116 -4.40 -3.19 -8.30
CA TYR A 116 -4.98 -4.37 -8.92
C TYR A 116 -5.24 -4.19 -10.42
N TYR A 117 -5.80 -3.05 -10.83
CA TYR A 117 -6.02 -2.73 -12.23
C TYR A 117 -4.71 -2.68 -13.03
N LEU A 118 -3.70 -1.97 -12.52
CA LEU A 118 -2.41 -1.82 -13.18
C LEU A 118 -1.75 -3.20 -13.40
N LYS A 119 -1.63 -4.01 -12.33
CA LYS A 119 -1.06 -5.36 -12.41
C LYS A 119 -1.75 -6.22 -13.45
N ARG A 120 -3.08 -6.23 -13.44
CA ARG A 120 -3.87 -7.05 -14.37
C ARG A 120 -3.82 -6.54 -15.81
N ARG A 121 -3.86 -5.22 -16.03
CA ARG A 121 -3.86 -4.61 -17.38
C ARG A 121 -2.52 -4.77 -18.10
N PHE A 122 -1.42 -4.71 -17.36
CA PHE A 122 -0.07 -4.73 -17.91
C PHE A 122 0.67 -6.05 -17.68
N LYS A 123 0.04 -7.02 -17.01
CA LYS A 123 0.56 -8.37 -16.71
C LYS A 123 1.88 -8.30 -15.91
N MET A 124 1.83 -7.61 -14.77
CA MET A 124 2.97 -7.39 -13.86
C MET A 124 2.65 -7.78 -12.42
#